data_AF-A0ABD7X8G2-F1
#
_entry.id   AF-A0ABD7X8G2-F1
#
_cell.length_a   1.000
_cell.length_b   1.000
_cell.length_c   1.000
_cell.angle_alpha   90.00
_cell.angle_beta   90.00
_cell.angle_gamma   90.00
#
_symmetry.space_group_name_H-M   'P 1'
#
loop_
_entity.id
_entity.type
_entity.pdbx_description
1 polymer ?
#
loop_
_entity_poly.entity_id
_entity_poly.type
_entity_poly.pdbx_seq_one_letter_code
_entity_poly.pdbx_strand_id
1 'polypeptide(L)'
;MKKLFTQNLGYRLIALVLAVLLFAYVKTDHLTATRTSGGDSNQNNSALMSTKTTTITMPVDLDVNTSKYVVSGYRENVKVTLSGTSALVTTLTNTRNFKVYLDLQDYKAGKYTVKYKVTGLGKDIKYKIDPELAKISIARRRTKNFEIRYRYDTNMIKEGYTMGNVKSSTTEVQATGSATDIERISQVVADVNVPSNATEDISARAVLQALDVNGNIVNVVLTPQSVNVTIPVTKVASKAKSSASTSSSSSSKSSSGESSSGASSATDESAQSDSNASTNSSAQTTSDSATSDSTSTSDASGNTDTQVN
;
A
#
# COMPACT_ATOMS: atom_id res chain seq x y z
N MET A 1 -38.40 -8.95 94.97
CA MET A 1 -37.73 -9.68 93.86
C MET A 1 -36.84 -8.70 93.08
N LYS A 2 -35.56 -9.07 92.93
CA LYS A 2 -34.66 -8.73 91.81
C LYS A 2 -34.23 -7.26 91.60
N LYS A 3 -33.16 -6.88 92.31
CA LYS A 3 -32.09 -5.99 91.78
C LYS A 3 -31.57 -6.59 90.47
N LEU A 4 -31.86 -5.99 89.30
CA LEU A 4 -31.28 -6.40 88.01
C LEU A 4 -30.86 -5.22 87.10
N PHE A 5 -30.78 -4.00 87.64
CA PHE A 5 -30.25 -2.84 86.91
C PHE A 5 -29.02 -2.27 87.62
N THR A 6 -27.95 -3.07 87.69
CA THR A 6 -26.66 -2.66 88.25
C THR A 6 -25.64 -2.32 87.15
N GLN A 7 -25.19 -1.07 87.20
CA GLN A 7 -23.79 -0.60 87.10
C GLN A 7 -22.99 -0.64 85.78
N ASN A 8 -23.51 -1.14 84.65
CA ASN A 8 -22.78 -1.10 83.37
C ASN A 8 -23.58 -0.45 82.21
N LEU A 9 -24.52 0.45 82.53
CA LEU A 9 -25.35 1.11 81.51
C LEU A 9 -24.52 1.96 80.53
N GLY A 10 -23.46 2.60 81.03
CA GLY A 10 -22.52 3.37 80.19
C GLY A 10 -21.85 2.53 79.11
N TYR A 11 -21.36 1.33 79.46
CA TYR A 11 -20.75 0.41 78.48
C TYR A 11 -21.76 -0.10 77.45
N ARG A 12 -23.03 -0.26 77.83
CA ARG A 12 -24.10 -0.64 76.89
C ARG A 12 -24.46 0.48 75.90
N LEU A 13 -24.44 1.73 76.37
CA LEU A 13 -24.66 2.91 75.52
C LEU A 13 -23.48 3.13 74.56
N ILE A 14 -22.24 2.98 75.07
CA ILE A 14 -21.02 3.03 74.26
C ILE A 14 -21.02 1.91 73.20
N ALA A 15 -21.38 0.68 73.57
CA ALA A 15 -21.47 -0.43 72.63
C ALA A 15 -22.52 -0.17 71.53
N LEU A 16 -23.65 0.45 71.88
CA LEU A 16 -24.70 0.80 70.91
C LEU A 16 -24.25 1.88 69.94
N VAL A 17 -23.58 2.93 70.44
CA VAL A 17 -23.02 3.99 69.59
C VAL A 17 -21.93 3.43 68.68
N LEU A 18 -21.06 2.57 69.20
CA LEU A 18 -19.99 1.94 68.42
C LEU A 18 -20.54 1.00 67.35
N ALA A 19 -21.63 0.26 67.65
CA ALA A 19 -22.31 -0.59 66.67
C ALA A 19 -22.95 0.23 65.55
N VAL A 20 -23.58 1.37 65.86
CA VAL A 20 -24.15 2.28 64.85
C VAL A 20 -23.06 2.93 64.00
N LEU A 21 -21.93 3.33 64.61
CA LEU A 21 -20.77 3.86 63.89
C LEU A 21 -20.14 2.82 62.95
N LEU A 22 -20.01 1.57 63.40
CA LEU A 22 -19.43 0.50 62.59
C LEU A 22 -20.40 0.08 61.46
N PHE A 23 -21.70 0.07 61.73
CA PHE A 23 -22.73 -0.11 60.70
C PHE A 23 -22.71 1.01 59.67
N ALA A 24 -22.59 2.27 60.10
CA ALA A 24 -22.46 3.40 59.18
C ALA A 24 -21.16 3.32 58.38
N TYR A 25 -20.04 2.99 59.02
CA TYR A 25 -18.72 2.84 58.38
C TYR A 25 -18.74 1.75 57.30
N VAL A 26 -19.24 0.55 57.62
CA VAL A 26 -19.42 -0.55 56.65
C VAL A 26 -20.35 -0.14 55.51
N LYS A 27 -21.34 0.71 55.77
CA LYS A 27 -22.26 1.18 54.73
C LYS A 27 -21.69 2.34 53.91
N THR A 28 -20.67 3.05 54.39
CA THR A 28 -20.06 4.20 53.70
C THR A 28 -18.86 3.85 52.82
N ASP A 29 -18.37 2.60 52.85
CA ASP A 29 -17.41 2.11 51.86
C ASP A 29 -18.12 1.76 50.54
N HIS A 30 -18.51 2.80 49.80
CA HIS A 30 -18.49 2.70 48.35
C HIS A 30 -17.02 2.66 47.91
N LEU A 31 -16.68 1.69 47.04
CA LEU A 31 -15.36 1.29 46.50
C LEU A 31 -14.70 0.18 47.35
N THR A 32 -14.92 -1.11 47.08
CA THR A 32 -14.48 -1.78 45.84
C THR A 32 -15.22 -3.11 45.71
N ALA A 33 -15.64 -3.42 44.49
CA ALA A 33 -16.41 -4.59 44.12
C ALA A 33 -15.89 -5.90 44.74
N THR A 34 -16.65 -6.47 45.68
CA THR A 34 -16.71 -7.93 45.86
C THR A 34 -18.17 -8.33 45.89
N ARG A 35 -18.60 -8.98 44.81
CA ARG A 35 -19.97 -9.40 44.54
C ARG A 35 -20.37 -10.49 45.54
N THR A 36 -21.28 -10.19 46.46
CA THR A 36 -22.03 -11.20 47.22
C THR A 36 -23.48 -11.18 46.76
N SER A 37 -23.85 -12.29 46.14
CA SER A 37 -25.16 -12.64 45.62
C SER A 37 -26.23 -12.59 46.70
N GLY A 38 -27.33 -11.88 46.46
CA GLY A 38 -28.50 -11.89 47.34
C GLY A 38 -29.48 -10.76 47.02
N GLY A 39 -30.37 -11.00 46.05
CA GLY A 39 -31.46 -10.07 45.69
C GLY A 39 -31.27 -9.43 44.32
N ASP A 40 -32.23 -9.63 43.41
CA ASP A 40 -32.33 -9.06 42.04
C ASP A 40 -31.31 -9.52 40.98
N SER A 41 -31.24 -10.84 40.76
CA SER A 41 -30.53 -11.45 39.63
C SER A 41 -31.41 -11.74 38.40
N ASN A 42 -32.45 -10.94 38.13
CA ASN A 42 -33.33 -11.17 36.96
C ASN A 42 -33.36 -10.07 35.88
N GLN A 43 -32.55 -9.01 36.02
CA GLN A 43 -32.49 -7.94 35.01
C GLN A 43 -31.22 -7.97 34.14
N ASN A 44 -30.10 -8.52 34.64
CA ASN A 44 -28.83 -8.52 33.90
C ASN A 44 -28.65 -9.73 32.97
N ASN A 45 -29.29 -10.87 33.27
CA ASN A 45 -29.22 -12.05 32.38
C ASN A 45 -30.04 -11.83 31.10
N SER A 46 -31.13 -11.06 31.17
CA SER A 46 -31.95 -10.71 30.00
C SER A 46 -31.18 -9.83 29.01
N ALA A 47 -30.40 -8.85 29.49
CA ALA A 47 -29.61 -7.98 28.64
C ALA A 47 -28.50 -8.71 27.85
N LEU A 48 -27.92 -9.76 28.44
CA LEU A 48 -26.89 -10.61 27.82
C LEU A 48 -27.46 -11.52 26.71
N MET A 49 -28.72 -11.94 26.86
CA MET A 49 -29.45 -12.78 25.90
C MET A 49 -30.21 -11.96 24.85
N SER A 50 -30.37 -10.65 25.08
CA SER A 50 -30.99 -9.73 24.12
C SER A 50 -30.21 -9.67 22.80
N THR A 51 -30.89 -9.31 21.73
CA THR A 51 -30.25 -9.12 20.42
C THR A 51 -29.56 -7.76 20.38
N LYS A 52 -28.25 -7.76 20.14
CA LYS A 52 -27.45 -6.56 19.91
C LYS A 52 -27.01 -6.52 18.45
N THR A 53 -27.02 -5.33 17.87
CA THR A 53 -26.45 -5.07 16.55
C THR A 53 -25.32 -4.06 16.69
N THR A 54 -24.16 -4.34 16.10
CA THR A 54 -22.98 -3.47 16.18
C THR A 54 -22.23 -3.51 14.86
N THR A 55 -21.77 -2.34 14.40
CA THR A 55 -20.98 -2.22 13.17
C THR A 55 -19.52 -1.95 13.52
N ILE A 56 -18.63 -2.74 12.93
CA ILE A 56 -17.18 -2.61 13.11
C ILE A 56 -16.48 -2.57 11.76
N THR A 57 -15.43 -1.76 11.66
CA THR A 57 -14.55 -1.73 10.50
C THR A 57 -13.52 -2.85 10.63
N MET A 58 -13.35 -3.63 9.56
CA MET A 58 -12.41 -4.74 9.48
C MET A 58 -11.54 -4.63 8.22
N PRO A 59 -10.24 -4.99 8.30
CA PRO A 59 -9.39 -5.10 7.14
C PRO A 59 -9.82 -6.28 6.27
N VAL A 60 -9.55 -6.19 4.97
CA VAL A 60 -9.84 -7.23 3.98
C VAL A 60 -8.56 -8.00 3.65
N ASP A 61 -8.60 -9.31 3.87
CA ASP A 61 -7.57 -10.23 3.43
C ASP A 61 -7.84 -10.70 1.99
N LEU A 62 -6.77 -10.96 1.22
CA LEU A 62 -6.87 -11.52 -0.12
C LEU A 62 -6.39 -12.96 -0.10
N ASP A 63 -7.25 -13.89 -0.51
CA ASP A 63 -6.86 -15.27 -0.76
C ASP A 63 -6.52 -15.43 -2.25
N VAL A 64 -5.28 -15.09 -2.60
CA VAL A 64 -4.76 -15.12 -3.96
C VAL A 64 -3.31 -15.57 -3.96
N ASN A 65 -2.87 -16.17 -5.06
CA ASN A 65 -1.44 -16.42 -5.27
C ASN A 65 -0.66 -15.12 -5.52
N THR A 66 -0.22 -14.48 -4.43
CA THR A 66 0.57 -13.23 -4.42
C THR A 66 1.93 -13.36 -5.12
N SER A 67 2.40 -14.58 -5.39
CA SER A 67 3.64 -14.81 -6.14
C SER A 67 3.48 -14.59 -7.65
N LYS A 68 2.26 -14.78 -8.16
CA LYS A 68 1.95 -14.71 -9.60
C LYS A 68 1.08 -13.52 -9.97
N TYR A 69 0.25 -13.04 -9.05
CA TYR A 69 -0.74 -12.01 -9.32
C TYR A 69 -0.67 -10.86 -8.32
N VAL A 70 -1.11 -9.69 -8.78
CA VAL A 70 -1.38 -8.50 -7.97
C VAL A 70 -2.84 -8.13 -8.17
N VAL A 71 -3.52 -7.76 -7.08
CA VAL A 71 -4.94 -7.39 -7.08
C VAL A 71 -5.07 -5.92 -6.71
N SER A 72 -5.92 -5.19 -7.43
CA SER A 72 -6.19 -3.78 -7.17
C SER A 72 -7.69 -3.46 -7.27
N GLY A 73 -8.11 -2.30 -6.76
CA GLY A 73 -9.48 -1.79 -6.85
C GLY A 73 -10.40 -2.15 -5.68
N TYR A 74 -9.97 -3.01 -4.76
CA TYR A 74 -10.72 -3.35 -3.55
C TYR A 74 -10.54 -2.29 -2.45
N ARG A 75 -11.43 -2.31 -1.44
CA ARG A 75 -11.30 -1.48 -0.24
C ARG A 75 -10.43 -2.23 0.76
N GLU A 76 -9.39 -1.59 1.28
CA GLU A 76 -8.56 -2.16 2.35
C GLU A 76 -9.38 -2.45 3.62
N ASN A 77 -10.42 -1.65 3.86
CA ASN A 77 -11.28 -1.74 5.04
C ASN A 77 -12.75 -1.70 4.62
N VAL A 78 -13.56 -2.57 5.24
CA VAL A 78 -15.02 -2.62 5.03
C VAL A 78 -15.76 -2.61 6.36
N LYS A 79 -17.02 -2.17 6.34
CA LYS A 79 -17.89 -2.16 7.52
C LYS A 79 -18.61 -3.50 7.60
N VAL A 80 -18.54 -4.13 8.77
CA VAL A 80 -19.24 -5.38 9.08
C VAL A 80 -20.23 -5.11 10.20
N THR A 81 -21.51 -5.21 9.91
CA THR A 81 -22.59 -5.17 10.90
C THR A 81 -22.86 -6.57 11.40
N LEU A 82 -22.65 -6.80 12.69
CA LEU A 82 -22.91 -8.06 13.39
C LEU A 82 -24.22 -7.96 14.16
N SER A 83 -25.02 -9.03 14.15
CA SER A 83 -26.28 -9.13 14.91
C SER A 83 -26.42 -10.51 15.54
N GLY A 84 -26.74 -10.55 16.84
CA GLY A 84 -26.85 -11.78 17.61
C GLY A 84 -27.00 -11.47 19.10
N THR A 85 -26.73 -12.45 19.98
CA THR A 85 -26.82 -12.21 21.43
C THR A 85 -25.81 -11.15 21.89
N SER A 86 -26.22 -10.29 22.82
CA SER A 86 -25.40 -9.19 23.33
C SER A 86 -24.03 -9.64 23.83
N ALA A 87 -23.98 -10.78 24.52
CA ALA A 87 -22.74 -11.36 25.01
C ALA A 87 -21.77 -11.71 23.87
N LEU A 88 -22.24 -12.41 22.84
CA LEU A 88 -21.40 -12.83 21.71
C LEU A 88 -20.95 -11.65 20.86
N VAL A 89 -21.87 -10.73 20.52
CA VAL A 89 -21.55 -9.54 19.72
C VAL A 89 -20.52 -8.67 20.44
N THR A 90 -20.64 -8.51 21.76
CA THR A 90 -19.68 -7.73 22.56
C THR A 90 -18.31 -8.42 22.59
N THR A 91 -18.26 -9.73 22.76
CA THR A 91 -17.00 -10.49 22.69
C THR A 91 -16.34 -10.35 21.33
N LEU A 92 -17.07 -10.59 20.23
CA LEU A 92 -16.55 -10.47 18.86
C LEU A 92 -16.05 -9.05 18.54
N THR A 93 -16.74 -8.02 19.06
CA THR A 93 -16.33 -6.62 18.88
C THR A 93 -15.01 -6.32 19.58
N ASN A 94 -14.79 -6.92 20.76
CA ASN A 94 -13.58 -6.72 21.56
C ASN A 94 -12.40 -7.56 21.06
N THR A 95 -12.63 -8.83 20.74
CA THR A 95 -11.56 -9.78 20.35
C THR A 95 -11.26 -9.75 18.86
N ARG A 96 -12.23 -9.34 18.01
CA ARG A 96 -12.12 -9.30 16.54
C ARG A 96 -11.61 -10.62 15.95
N ASN A 97 -12.00 -11.75 16.54
CA ASN A 97 -11.57 -13.10 16.18
C ASN A 97 -12.30 -13.67 14.94
N PHE A 98 -12.48 -12.85 13.90
CA PHE A 98 -13.04 -13.25 12.62
C PHE A 98 -12.33 -12.45 11.52
N LYS A 99 -12.39 -12.95 10.28
CA LYS A 99 -11.71 -12.33 9.13
C LYS A 99 -12.68 -12.04 8.01
N VAL A 100 -12.49 -10.89 7.36
CA VAL A 100 -13.14 -10.57 6.09
C VAL A 100 -12.14 -10.82 4.98
N TYR A 101 -12.54 -11.55 3.94
CA TYR A 101 -11.63 -11.88 2.86
C TYR A 101 -12.33 -11.95 1.49
N LEU A 102 -11.52 -11.81 0.44
CA LEU A 102 -11.90 -12.09 -0.94
C LEU A 102 -11.24 -13.40 -1.37
N ASP A 103 -12.06 -14.34 -1.82
CA ASP A 103 -11.65 -15.65 -2.31
C ASP A 103 -11.36 -15.56 -3.82
N LEU A 104 -10.07 -15.58 -4.18
CA LEU A 104 -9.56 -15.28 -5.52
C LEU A 104 -8.67 -16.39 -6.10
N GLN A 105 -8.62 -17.57 -5.48
CA GLN A 105 -7.67 -18.63 -5.87
C GLN A 105 -7.93 -19.18 -7.28
N ASP A 106 -9.19 -19.26 -7.69
CA ASP A 106 -9.59 -19.77 -9.01
C ASP A 106 -9.60 -18.69 -10.11
N TYR A 107 -9.28 -17.44 -9.75
CA TYR A 107 -9.36 -16.33 -10.68
C TYR A 107 -8.05 -16.14 -11.46
N LYS A 108 -8.19 -15.88 -12.76
CA LYS A 108 -7.07 -15.52 -13.66
C LYS A 108 -7.00 -14.00 -13.83
N ALA A 109 -5.98 -13.51 -14.53
CA ALA A 109 -5.86 -12.10 -14.86
C ALA A 109 -7.13 -11.59 -15.58
N GLY A 110 -7.68 -10.47 -15.14
CA GLY A 110 -8.96 -9.94 -15.60
C GLY A 110 -9.62 -9.00 -14.58
N LYS A 111 -10.78 -8.44 -14.94
CA LYS A 111 -11.60 -7.60 -14.06
C LYS A 111 -12.82 -8.37 -13.61
N TYR A 112 -13.13 -8.31 -12.31
CA TYR A 112 -14.23 -9.07 -11.71
C TYR A 112 -14.98 -8.25 -10.66
N THR A 113 -16.21 -8.66 -10.40
CA THR A 113 -16.98 -8.21 -9.24
C THR A 113 -17.17 -9.39 -8.31
N VAL A 114 -16.59 -9.34 -7.12
CA VAL A 114 -16.53 -10.45 -6.17
C VAL A 114 -17.17 -10.04 -4.85
N LYS A 115 -17.89 -10.95 -4.20
CA LYS A 115 -18.52 -10.72 -2.90
C LYS A 115 -17.53 -10.94 -1.75
N TYR A 116 -17.51 -10.04 -0.78
CA TYR A 116 -16.74 -10.24 0.45
C TYR A 116 -17.30 -11.43 1.24
N LYS A 117 -16.41 -12.27 1.77
CA LYS A 117 -16.75 -13.40 2.62
C LYS A 117 -16.22 -13.15 4.03
N VAL A 118 -16.87 -13.78 5.01
CA VAL A 118 -16.44 -13.76 6.41
C VAL A 118 -16.21 -15.19 6.89
N THR A 119 -15.11 -15.39 7.61
CA THR A 119 -14.81 -16.65 8.31
C THR A 119 -14.55 -16.39 9.78
N GLY A 120 -14.77 -17.40 10.63
CA GLY A 120 -14.60 -17.32 12.09
C GLY A 120 -15.81 -16.80 12.87
N LEU A 121 -16.95 -16.57 12.21
CA LEU A 121 -18.21 -16.28 12.90
C LEU A 121 -18.97 -17.56 13.26
N GLY A 122 -19.53 -17.61 14.46
CA GLY A 122 -20.43 -18.68 14.90
C GLY A 122 -21.78 -18.64 14.18
N LYS A 123 -22.50 -19.77 14.17
CA LYS A 123 -23.80 -19.93 13.49
C LYS A 123 -24.89 -18.99 14.01
N ASP A 124 -24.77 -18.55 15.26
CA ASP A 124 -25.74 -17.69 15.94
C ASP A 124 -25.53 -16.19 15.66
N ILE A 125 -24.56 -15.84 14.82
CA ILE A 125 -24.25 -14.47 14.44
C ILE A 125 -24.60 -14.22 12.99
N LYS A 126 -25.53 -13.30 12.77
CA LYS A 126 -25.83 -12.75 11.45
C LYS A 126 -24.88 -11.61 11.14
N TYR A 127 -24.49 -11.46 9.88
CA TYR A 127 -23.63 -10.38 9.45
C TYR A 127 -24.07 -9.74 8.13
N LYS A 128 -23.71 -8.48 7.96
CA LYS A 128 -23.83 -7.74 6.69
C LYS A 128 -22.55 -6.95 6.46
N ILE A 129 -22.07 -6.92 5.21
CA ILE A 129 -20.86 -6.19 4.81
C ILE A 129 -21.26 -5.02 3.93
N ASP A 130 -20.65 -3.87 4.17
CA ASP A 130 -20.82 -2.65 3.37
C ASP A 130 -19.44 -2.09 2.95
N PRO A 131 -19.14 -2.02 1.64
CA PRO A 131 -19.95 -2.53 0.51
C PRO A 131 -19.96 -4.07 0.43
N GLU A 132 -21.03 -4.66 -0.10
CA GLU A 132 -21.15 -6.12 -0.25
C GLU A 132 -20.25 -6.69 -1.36
N LEU A 133 -20.04 -5.91 -2.42
CA LEU A 133 -19.29 -6.31 -3.60
C LEU A 133 -18.03 -5.46 -3.77
N ALA A 134 -16.94 -6.11 -4.14
CA ALA A 134 -15.68 -5.50 -4.54
C ALA A 134 -15.54 -5.55 -6.06
N LYS A 135 -15.24 -4.41 -6.69
CA LYS A 135 -14.80 -4.37 -8.10
C LYS A 135 -13.29 -4.46 -8.12
N ILE A 136 -12.76 -5.57 -8.61
CA ILE A 136 -11.32 -5.86 -8.56
C ILE A 136 -10.73 -6.03 -9.95
N SER A 137 -9.43 -5.76 -10.05
CA SER A 137 -8.61 -6.06 -11.21
C SER A 137 -7.45 -6.95 -10.77
N ILE A 138 -7.34 -8.12 -11.39
CA ILE A 138 -6.27 -9.08 -11.16
C ILE A 138 -5.31 -8.99 -12.34
N ALA A 139 -4.05 -8.70 -12.08
CA ALA A 139 -3.01 -8.59 -13.09
C ALA A 139 -1.84 -9.51 -12.77
N ARG A 140 -1.08 -9.90 -13.80
CA ARG A 140 0.16 -10.66 -13.61
C ARG A 140 1.18 -9.79 -12.86
N ARG A 141 1.79 -10.39 -11.84
CA ARG A 141 2.87 -9.77 -11.08
C ARG A 141 4.14 -9.73 -11.93
N ARG A 142 4.79 -8.58 -11.95
CA ARG A 142 6.13 -8.40 -12.53
C ARG A 142 7.01 -7.66 -11.53
N THR A 143 8.30 -7.92 -11.66
CA THR A 143 9.34 -7.33 -10.83
C THR A 143 10.49 -6.90 -11.72
N LYS A 144 10.96 -5.67 -11.57
CA LYS A 144 12.06 -5.10 -12.36
C LYS A 144 12.91 -4.17 -11.48
N ASN A 145 14.20 -4.12 -11.75
CA ASN A 145 15.11 -3.20 -11.07
C ASN A 145 15.14 -1.84 -11.80
N PHE A 146 15.23 -0.77 -11.02
CA PHE A 146 15.33 0.60 -11.51
C PHE A 146 16.43 1.33 -10.75
N GLU A 147 17.18 2.18 -11.47
CA GLU A 147 18.12 3.11 -10.86
C GLU A 147 17.39 4.20 -10.08
N ILE A 148 17.96 4.58 -8.94
CA ILE A 148 17.41 5.62 -8.08
C ILE A 148 17.97 6.98 -8.51
N ARG A 149 17.09 7.93 -8.84
CA ARG A 149 17.45 9.32 -9.11
C ARG A 149 17.20 10.18 -7.88
N TYR A 150 18.26 10.77 -7.33
CA TYR A 150 18.15 11.67 -6.18
C TYR A 150 17.80 13.08 -6.65
N ARG A 151 16.76 13.66 -6.04
CA ARG A 151 16.32 15.03 -6.29
C ARG A 151 16.43 15.83 -5.00
N TYR A 152 17.03 17.01 -5.09
CA TYR A 152 17.21 17.92 -3.97
C TYR A 152 17.28 19.34 -4.50
N ASP A 153 16.84 20.30 -3.68
CA ASP A 153 16.88 21.71 -4.04
C ASP A 153 18.26 22.29 -3.71
N THR A 154 19.00 22.67 -4.76
CA THR A 154 20.31 23.28 -4.62
C THR A 154 20.27 24.70 -4.05
N ASN A 155 19.11 25.36 -4.06
CA ASN A 155 18.96 26.74 -3.58
C ASN A 155 18.89 26.84 -2.05
N MET A 156 18.79 25.71 -1.35
CA MET A 156 18.66 25.68 0.11
C MET A 156 20.01 25.80 0.85
N ILE A 157 21.14 25.89 0.13
CA ILE A 157 22.47 26.06 0.75
C ILE A 157 22.80 27.53 1.02
N LYS A 158 23.63 27.75 2.03
CA LYS A 158 24.15 29.08 2.32
C LYS A 158 25.09 29.56 1.22
N GLU A 159 25.05 30.85 0.90
CA GLU A 159 26.00 31.48 -0.02
C GLU A 159 27.46 31.21 0.41
N GLY A 160 28.31 30.88 -0.56
CA GLY A 160 29.71 30.48 -0.31
C GLY A 160 29.88 29.01 0.10
N TYR A 161 28.84 28.18 -0.02
CA TYR A 161 28.92 26.71 0.11
C TYR A 161 28.46 26.02 -1.19
N THR A 162 28.93 24.79 -1.42
CA THR A 162 28.53 23.92 -2.53
C THR A 162 28.25 22.50 -2.03
N MET A 163 27.24 21.85 -2.62
CA MET A 163 26.98 20.43 -2.39
C MET A 163 27.88 19.56 -3.28
N GLY A 164 28.34 18.43 -2.76
CA GLY A 164 28.99 17.39 -3.54
C GLY A 164 28.00 16.33 -4.03
N ASN A 165 28.53 15.23 -4.57
CA ASN A 165 27.73 14.10 -5.05
C ASN A 165 27.06 13.36 -3.90
N VAL A 166 25.81 12.94 -4.12
CA VAL A 166 25.04 12.12 -3.16
C VAL A 166 25.76 10.79 -2.93
N LYS A 167 25.98 10.45 -1.66
CA LYS A 167 26.45 9.13 -1.23
C LYS A 167 25.25 8.33 -0.72
N SER A 168 25.02 7.16 -1.29
CA SER A 168 24.00 6.22 -0.80
C SER A 168 24.51 4.79 -0.83
N SER A 169 23.99 3.96 0.07
CA SER A 169 24.32 2.53 0.16
C SER A 169 23.66 1.70 -0.95
N THR A 170 22.69 2.27 -1.65
CA THR A 170 21.83 1.53 -2.59
C THR A 170 21.55 2.41 -3.80
N THR A 171 21.99 1.97 -4.98
CA THR A 171 21.81 2.69 -6.26
C THR A 171 20.62 2.17 -7.06
N GLU A 172 20.19 0.94 -6.80
CA GLU A 172 19.07 0.28 -7.46
C GLU A 172 17.98 -0.09 -6.48
N VAL A 173 16.74 -0.06 -6.95
CA VAL A 173 15.57 -0.54 -6.22
C VAL A 173 14.83 -1.57 -7.04
N GLN A 174 14.24 -2.55 -6.36
CA GLN A 174 13.34 -3.50 -6.99
C GLN A 174 11.90 -2.97 -6.89
N ALA A 175 11.24 -2.79 -8.05
CA ALA A 175 9.83 -2.46 -8.11
C ALA A 175 9.01 -3.71 -8.45
N THR A 176 7.96 -3.97 -7.67
CA THR A 176 7.01 -5.08 -7.87
C THR A 176 5.58 -4.55 -7.98
N GLY A 177 4.87 -4.97 -9.02
CA GLY A 177 3.51 -4.49 -9.30
C GLY A 177 2.84 -5.25 -10.43
N SER A 178 1.78 -4.67 -10.99
CA SER A 178 1.18 -5.19 -12.22
C SER A 178 2.14 -5.03 -13.39
N ALA A 179 2.11 -5.94 -14.38
CA ALA A 179 2.97 -5.84 -15.55
C ALA A 179 2.87 -4.46 -16.24
N THR A 180 1.66 -3.96 -16.43
CA THR A 180 1.39 -2.66 -17.06
C THR A 180 1.92 -1.50 -16.22
N ASP A 181 1.85 -1.58 -14.88
CA ASP A 181 2.38 -0.52 -14.02
C ASP A 181 3.91 -0.50 -14.05
N ILE A 182 4.55 -1.67 -14.00
CA ILE A 182 6.02 -1.79 -14.08
C ILE A 182 6.54 -1.25 -15.42
N GLU A 183 5.84 -1.52 -16.52
CA GLU A 183 6.20 -1.01 -17.85
C GLU A 183 6.02 0.50 -17.99
N ARG A 184 5.13 1.10 -17.20
CA ARG A 184 4.88 2.55 -17.22
C ARG A 184 5.90 3.37 -16.42
N ILE A 185 6.68 2.73 -15.55
CA ILE A 185 7.69 3.41 -14.74
C ILE A 185 8.77 3.97 -15.67
N SER A 186 8.90 5.29 -15.67
CA SER A 186 9.95 6.01 -16.38
C SER A 186 11.19 6.17 -15.50
N GLN A 187 10.98 6.50 -14.23
CA GLN A 187 12.05 6.73 -13.27
C GLN A 187 11.59 6.45 -11.84
N VAL A 188 12.53 6.05 -10.99
CA VAL A 188 12.34 6.06 -9.54
C VAL A 188 13.12 7.22 -8.97
N VAL A 189 12.45 8.04 -8.17
CA VAL A 189 13.03 9.22 -7.54
C VAL A 189 13.08 9.08 -6.03
N ALA A 190 14.08 9.72 -5.44
CA ALA A 190 14.24 9.91 -4.01
C ALA A 190 14.33 11.42 -3.75
N ASP A 191 13.25 12.02 -3.26
CA ASP A 191 13.23 13.42 -2.90
C ASP A 191 13.87 13.60 -1.51
N VAL A 192 14.95 14.38 -1.46
CA VAL A 192 15.72 14.64 -0.24
C VAL A 192 15.43 16.06 0.23
N ASN A 193 14.84 16.18 1.42
CA ASN A 193 14.57 17.49 2.01
C ASN A 193 15.87 18.09 2.57
N VAL A 194 16.27 19.24 2.02
CA VAL A 194 17.46 19.98 2.45
C VAL A 194 17.03 21.10 3.40
N PRO A 195 17.63 21.22 4.61
CA PRO A 195 17.34 22.33 5.50
C PRO A 195 17.84 23.66 4.93
N SER A 196 17.12 24.75 5.19
CA SER A 196 17.49 26.08 4.72
C SER A 196 18.82 26.55 5.33
N ASN A 197 19.65 27.21 4.51
CA ASN A 197 20.97 27.73 4.88
C ASN A 197 21.96 26.63 5.36
N ALA A 198 21.90 25.43 4.76
CA ALA A 198 22.78 24.32 5.13
C ALA A 198 24.27 24.68 4.94
N THR A 199 25.08 24.41 5.98
CA THR A 199 26.54 24.57 6.00
C THR A 199 27.30 23.29 6.33
N GLU A 200 26.59 22.24 6.72
CA GLU A 200 27.12 20.94 7.15
C GLU A 200 26.58 19.83 6.25
N ASP A 201 27.22 18.65 6.32
CA ASP A 201 26.80 17.47 5.58
C ASP A 201 25.36 17.07 5.93
N ILE A 202 24.54 16.89 4.89
CA ILE A 202 23.11 16.59 5.04
C ILE A 202 22.95 15.08 5.02
N SER A 203 22.53 14.49 6.13
CA SER A 203 22.13 13.08 6.20
C SER A 203 20.63 12.96 6.38
N ALA A 204 19.96 12.25 5.46
CA ALA A 204 18.52 12.15 5.45
C ALA A 204 18.05 10.76 5.01
N ARG A 205 16.84 10.39 5.44
CA ARG A 205 16.12 9.22 4.96
C ARG A 205 15.13 9.67 3.88
N ALA A 206 15.36 9.23 2.65
CA ALA A 206 14.50 9.56 1.51
C ALA A 206 13.57 8.39 1.17
N VAL A 207 12.27 8.68 1.02
CA VAL A 207 11.27 7.70 0.58
C VAL A 207 11.33 7.61 -0.94
N LEU A 208 11.32 6.40 -1.48
CA LEU A 208 11.36 6.18 -2.92
C LEU A 208 9.96 6.28 -3.53
N GLN A 209 9.87 6.88 -4.72
CA GLN A 209 8.64 6.99 -5.49
C GLN A 209 8.89 6.59 -6.94
N ALA A 210 8.02 5.74 -7.48
CA ALA A 210 8.05 5.38 -8.89
C ALA A 210 7.14 6.34 -9.68
N LEU A 211 7.70 6.99 -10.70
CA LEU A 211 7.00 7.96 -11.53
C LEU A 211 6.87 7.47 -12.98
N ASP A 212 5.75 7.79 -13.61
CA ASP A 212 5.56 7.61 -15.04
C ASP A 212 6.23 8.74 -15.86
N VAL A 213 6.10 8.67 -17.19
CA VAL A 213 6.63 9.69 -18.11
C VAL A 213 6.03 11.09 -17.91
N ASN A 214 4.85 11.19 -17.31
CA ASN A 214 4.16 12.44 -17.01
C ASN A 214 4.48 12.95 -15.60
N GLY A 215 5.27 12.21 -14.81
CA GLY A 215 5.58 12.52 -13.42
C GLY A 215 4.51 12.09 -12.41
N ASN A 216 3.53 11.25 -12.79
CA ASN A 216 2.53 10.73 -11.87
C ASN A 216 3.07 9.53 -11.10
N ILE A 217 2.65 9.39 -9.83
CA ILE A 217 3.01 8.26 -8.99
C ILE A 217 2.34 6.98 -9.51
N VAL A 218 3.14 5.94 -9.71
CA VAL A 218 2.68 4.60 -10.09
C VAL A 218 2.55 3.73 -8.85
N ASN A 219 1.41 3.04 -8.71
CA ASN A 219 1.13 2.19 -7.56
C ASN A 219 1.89 0.85 -7.62
N VAL A 220 3.13 0.84 -7.13
CA VAL A 220 4.00 -0.33 -7.03
C VAL A 220 4.67 -0.41 -5.66
N VAL A 221 5.10 -1.62 -5.29
CA VAL A 221 5.87 -1.85 -4.07
C VAL A 221 7.36 -1.77 -4.39
N LEU A 222 8.05 -0.83 -3.76
CA LEU A 222 9.50 -0.64 -3.87
C LEU A 222 10.22 -1.33 -2.71
N THR A 223 11.27 -2.09 -3.03
CA THR A 223 12.14 -2.77 -2.05
C THR A 223 13.60 -2.40 -2.32
N PRO A 224 14.27 -1.65 -1.43
CA PRO A 224 13.75 -1.04 -0.20
C PRO A 224 12.73 0.08 -0.47
N GLN A 225 11.89 0.43 0.53
CA GLN A 225 10.92 1.54 0.41
C GLN A 225 11.57 2.92 0.61
N SER A 226 12.73 2.96 1.26
CA SER A 226 13.45 4.18 1.58
C SER A 226 14.94 3.91 1.65
N VAL A 227 15.75 4.91 1.35
CA VAL A 227 17.21 4.83 1.39
C VAL A 227 17.77 5.95 2.27
N ASN A 228 18.90 5.66 2.90
CA ASN A 228 19.68 6.68 3.61
C ASN A 228 20.64 7.33 2.61
N VAL A 229 20.70 8.65 2.65
CA VAL A 229 21.53 9.46 1.75
C VAL A 229 22.34 10.45 2.57
N THR A 230 23.57 10.69 2.15
CA THR A 230 24.44 11.72 2.69
C THR A 230 24.92 12.61 1.55
N ILE A 231 24.66 13.92 1.66
CA ILE A 231 25.10 14.93 0.72
C ILE A 231 26.18 15.77 1.40
N PRO A 232 27.45 15.67 0.98
CA PRO A 232 28.52 16.43 1.58
C PRO A 232 28.41 17.91 1.20
N VAL A 233 28.63 18.81 2.16
CA VAL A 233 28.57 20.26 1.95
C VAL A 233 29.94 20.86 2.24
N THR A 234 30.48 21.59 1.27
CA THR A 234 31.83 22.16 1.37
C THR A 234 31.81 23.66 1.16
N LYS A 235 32.64 24.39 1.91
CA LYS A 235 32.79 25.83 1.74
C LYS A 235 33.54 26.09 0.43
N VAL A 236 32.96 26.91 -0.43
CA VAL A 236 33.62 27.38 -1.64
C VAL A 236 34.74 28.32 -1.20
N ALA A 237 35.98 27.87 -1.30
CA ALA A 237 37.12 28.75 -1.09
C ALA A 237 37.05 29.85 -2.15
N SER A 238 37.01 31.10 -1.73
CA SER A 238 37.17 32.25 -2.62
C SER A 238 38.55 32.18 -3.25
N LYS A 239 38.66 31.51 -4.39
CA LYS A 239 39.91 31.48 -5.15
C LYS A 239 40.10 32.87 -5.72
N ALA A 240 40.97 33.65 -5.07
CA ALA A 240 41.67 34.73 -5.72
C ALA A 240 42.21 34.22 -7.07
N LYS A 241 41.83 34.92 -8.14
CA LYS A 241 42.50 34.98 -9.45
C LYS A 241 42.93 33.63 -10.04
N SER A 242 42.12 33.07 -10.94
CA SER A 242 42.57 32.09 -11.92
C SER A 242 43.69 32.72 -12.79
N SER A 243 44.94 32.43 -12.48
CA SER A 243 46.03 32.59 -13.44
C SER A 243 45.87 31.53 -14.52
N ALA A 244 45.49 31.96 -15.71
CA ALA A 244 45.52 31.17 -16.92
C ALA A 244 46.94 30.62 -17.13
N SER A 245 47.10 29.30 -17.12
CA SER A 245 48.25 28.65 -17.72
C SER A 245 48.01 28.57 -19.23
N THR A 246 48.44 29.62 -19.92
CA THR A 246 48.59 29.66 -21.37
C THR A 246 49.65 28.63 -21.78
N SER A 247 49.23 27.49 -22.32
CA SER A 247 50.11 26.65 -23.14
C SER A 247 50.03 27.14 -24.59
N SER A 248 50.94 28.05 -24.93
CA SER A 248 51.21 28.45 -26.30
C SER A 248 51.97 27.33 -27.02
N SER A 249 51.33 26.65 -27.97
CA SER A 249 52.02 26.01 -29.09
C SER A 249 51.46 26.58 -30.40
N SER A 250 52.16 27.60 -30.89
CA SER A 250 52.00 28.16 -32.22
C SER A 250 52.71 27.27 -33.25
N SER A 251 51.99 26.79 -34.26
CA SER A 251 52.50 26.76 -35.64
C SER A 251 51.34 26.70 -36.63
N SER A 252 51.10 27.85 -37.24
CA SER A 252 50.37 28.03 -38.48
C SER A 252 51.07 27.31 -39.65
N LYS A 253 50.32 26.65 -40.55
CA LYS A 253 50.25 27.07 -41.96
C LYS A 253 49.11 26.39 -42.72
N SER A 254 48.50 27.23 -43.56
CA SER A 254 47.33 27.10 -44.43
C SER A 254 47.57 26.39 -45.76
N SER A 255 46.45 26.20 -46.50
CA SER A 255 46.24 26.02 -47.96
C SER A 255 45.94 24.56 -48.35
N SER A 256 44.71 24.16 -48.72
CA SER A 256 43.84 24.52 -49.85
C SER A 256 43.83 23.39 -50.90
N GLY A 257 42.65 23.03 -51.41
CA GLY A 257 42.51 22.48 -52.76
C GLY A 257 42.16 20.99 -52.88
N GLU A 258 40.87 20.74 -53.09
CA GLU A 258 40.27 19.88 -54.13
C GLU A 258 40.82 18.48 -54.51
N SER A 259 39.87 17.53 -54.41
CA SER A 259 39.38 16.63 -55.49
C SER A 259 40.13 15.35 -55.90
N SER A 260 39.33 14.29 -55.88
CA SER A 260 39.20 13.19 -56.85
C SER A 260 39.87 11.84 -56.55
N SER A 261 38.97 10.85 -56.44
CA SER A 261 38.96 9.53 -57.09
C SER A 261 40.20 8.63 -57.10
N GLY A 262 39.95 7.35 -56.79
CA GLY A 262 40.48 6.26 -57.62
C GLY A 262 41.27 5.17 -56.87
N ALA A 263 40.53 4.16 -56.42
CA ALA A 263 40.79 2.72 -56.56
C ALA A 263 42.16 2.07 -56.24
N SER A 264 42.01 0.86 -55.66
CA SER A 264 42.88 -0.34 -55.74
C SER A 264 44.24 -0.28 -55.01
N SER A 265 44.74 -1.31 -54.33
CA SER A 265 44.28 -2.70 -54.12
C SER A 265 45.21 -3.40 -53.12
N ALA A 266 44.63 -4.37 -52.40
CA ALA A 266 45.14 -5.70 -52.04
C ALA A 266 46.47 -5.90 -51.28
N THR A 267 46.35 -6.67 -50.19
CA THR A 267 47.06 -7.94 -49.90
C THR A 267 46.20 -8.67 -48.85
N ASP A 268 45.59 -9.81 -49.17
CA ASP A 268 46.10 -11.19 -49.03
C ASP A 268 46.34 -11.59 -47.56
N GLU A 269 45.96 -12.76 -47.04
CA GLU A 269 45.32 -13.97 -47.57
C GLU A 269 45.00 -14.91 -46.37
N SER A 270 44.13 -15.91 -46.60
CA SER A 270 44.10 -17.25 -45.95
C SER A 270 43.59 -17.37 -44.50
N ALA A 271 42.75 -18.35 -44.08
CA ALA A 271 42.11 -19.54 -44.68
C ALA A 271 40.96 -19.95 -43.71
N GLN A 272 39.72 -20.27 -44.13
CA GLN A 272 39.19 -21.47 -44.80
C GLN A 272 38.74 -22.61 -43.84
N SER A 273 37.43 -22.92 -43.87
CA SER A 273 36.76 -24.24 -43.76
C SER A 273 35.23 -23.99 -43.60
N ASP A 274 34.47 -24.03 -44.70
CA ASP A 274 33.76 -25.21 -45.29
C ASP A 274 32.50 -25.59 -44.48
N SER A 275 31.30 -25.23 -44.97
CA SER A 275 30.38 -25.99 -45.87
C SER A 275 29.60 -27.08 -45.10
N ASN A 276 28.32 -27.40 -45.32
CA ASN A 276 27.38 -27.29 -46.43
C ASN A 276 25.95 -27.47 -45.81
N ALA A 277 24.91 -26.72 -46.19
CA ALA A 277 23.89 -27.06 -47.21
C ALA A 277 23.24 -28.47 -47.04
N SER A 278 21.94 -28.73 -47.20
CA SER A 278 20.86 -28.04 -47.91
C SER A 278 19.55 -28.84 -47.72
N THR A 279 18.41 -28.24 -48.12
CA THR A 279 17.22 -28.88 -48.78
C THR A 279 16.35 -29.86 -47.97
N ASN A 280 15.04 -30.04 -48.17
CA ASN A 280 13.97 -29.48 -49.03
C ASN A 280 12.65 -30.24 -48.67
N SER A 281 11.50 -29.69 -49.07
CA SER A 281 10.18 -30.35 -49.29
C SER A 281 9.34 -30.73 -48.07
N SER A 282 8.01 -30.65 -48.07
CA SER A 282 7.05 -30.33 -49.14
C SER A 282 5.65 -30.10 -48.52
N ALA A 283 4.86 -29.34 -49.27
CA ALA A 283 3.42 -29.08 -49.19
C ALA A 283 2.50 -30.22 -48.69
N GLN A 284 1.34 -29.85 -48.12
CA GLN A 284 0.06 -30.18 -48.73
C GLN A 284 -1.08 -29.26 -48.26
N THR A 285 -1.92 -28.93 -49.23
CA THR A 285 -3.14 -28.13 -49.27
C THR A 285 -4.36 -28.81 -48.62
N THR A 286 -5.34 -28.02 -48.20
CA THR A 286 -6.75 -28.14 -48.64
C THR A 286 -7.55 -26.88 -48.27
N SER A 287 -8.27 -26.38 -49.27
CA SER A 287 -9.40 -25.46 -49.31
C SER A 287 -10.54 -25.88 -48.36
N ASP A 288 -11.46 -25.04 -47.90
CA ASP A 288 -12.45 -24.33 -48.72
C ASP A 288 -13.25 -23.26 -47.92
N SER A 289 -13.89 -22.37 -48.69
CA SER A 289 -14.95 -21.35 -48.50
C SER A 289 -15.83 -21.38 -47.22
N ALA A 290 -16.48 -20.30 -46.75
CA ALA A 290 -17.24 -19.31 -47.50
C ALA A 290 -17.50 -17.99 -46.73
N THR A 291 -17.70 -16.95 -47.53
CA THR A 291 -18.29 -15.63 -47.28
C THR A 291 -19.73 -15.67 -46.76
N SER A 292 -20.08 -14.77 -45.85
CA SER A 292 -21.40 -14.10 -45.86
C SER A 292 -21.32 -12.74 -45.18
N ASP A 293 -21.37 -11.73 -46.04
CA ASP A 293 -21.68 -10.33 -45.79
C ASP A 293 -23.16 -10.21 -45.39
N SER A 294 -23.50 -9.33 -44.45
CA SER A 294 -24.89 -8.82 -44.34
C SER A 294 -24.89 -7.43 -43.70
N THR A 295 -25.08 -6.46 -44.59
CA THR A 295 -25.51 -5.10 -44.30
C THR A 295 -27.05 -5.10 -44.32
N SER A 296 -27.72 -4.47 -43.35
CA SER A 296 -29.12 -4.08 -43.52
C SER A 296 -29.46 -2.86 -42.67
N THR A 297 -29.63 -1.73 -43.35
CA THR A 297 -30.40 -0.56 -42.93
C THR A 297 -31.67 -0.49 -43.79
N SER A 298 -32.85 -0.35 -43.18
CA SER A 298 -33.92 0.61 -43.55
C SER A 298 -35.26 0.27 -42.90
N ASP A 299 -35.82 1.30 -42.25
CA ASP A 299 -37.21 1.76 -42.22
C ASP A 299 -38.39 0.82 -41.95
N ALA A 300 -39.10 1.09 -40.86
CA ALA A 300 -40.56 1.04 -40.85
C ALA A 300 -41.15 2.05 -39.84
N SER A 301 -41.91 2.98 -40.41
CA SER A 301 -42.90 3.88 -39.83
C SER A 301 -43.90 3.16 -38.89
N GLY A 302 -44.30 3.83 -37.82
CA GLY A 302 -45.33 3.34 -36.88
C GLY A 302 -45.76 4.41 -35.87
N ASN A 303 -46.44 5.44 -36.37
CA ASN A 303 -47.19 6.42 -35.59
C ASN A 303 -48.42 5.78 -34.92
N THR A 304 -48.57 5.87 -33.60
CA THR A 304 -49.88 5.94 -32.93
C THR A 304 -49.80 6.85 -31.71
N ASP A 305 -50.30 8.05 -31.93
CA ASP A 305 -50.90 8.96 -30.97
C ASP A 305 -52.12 8.30 -30.30
N THR A 306 -52.19 8.23 -28.96
CA THR A 306 -53.45 8.44 -28.21
C THR A 306 -53.15 8.75 -26.74
N GLN A 307 -53.66 9.91 -26.31
CA GLN A 307 -53.86 10.36 -24.92
C GLN A 307 -54.69 9.36 -24.08
N VAL A 308 -54.65 9.51 -22.75
CA VAL A 308 -55.72 10.03 -21.87
C VAL A 308 -55.62 9.35 -20.48
N ASN A 309 -55.61 10.20 -19.45
CA ASN A 309 -55.71 9.99 -17.99
C ASN A 309 -54.48 9.56 -17.19
#